data_AF-A0A4Z0LYI5-F1
#
_entry.id   AF-A0A4Z0LYI5-F1
#
_cell.length_a   1.000
_cell.length_b   1.000
_cell.length_c   1.000
_cell.angle_alpha   90.00
_cell.angle_beta   90.00
_cell.angle_gamma   90.00
#
_symmetry.space_group_name_H-M   'P 1'
#
loop_
_entity.id
_entity.type
_entity.pdbx_description
1 polymer ?
#
loop_
_entity_poly.entity_id
_entity_poly.type
_entity_poly.pdbx_seq_one_letter_code
_entity_poly.pdbx_strand_id
1 'polypeptide(L)'
;MSGLIAIVIAGLGTYTSRALFILALANRRIPHGVSVAMEYVGPSVLAALVVALLTAPGQGGLPGAAELVALLVATLLAWKTRNHLLTLALAMLVFWALGALL
;
A
#
# COMPACT_ATOMS: atom_id res chain seq x y z
N MET A 1 -25.77 2.55 19.15
CA MET A 1 -24.82 3.08 20.17
C MET A 1 -23.50 2.32 20.24
N SER A 2 -23.27 1.28 19.41
CA SER A 2 -22.07 0.43 19.43
C SER A 2 -20.96 0.86 18.45
N GLY A 3 -21.28 1.52 17.34
CA GLY A 3 -20.29 1.93 16.32
C GLY A 3 -19.29 2.99 16.80
N LEU A 4 -19.75 3.97 17.60
CA LEU A 4 -18.89 5.04 18.13
C LEU A 4 -17.79 4.46 19.03
N ILE A 5 -18.14 3.51 19.91
CA ILE A 5 -17.20 2.86 20.82
C ILE A 5 -16.18 2.04 20.03
N ALA A 6 -16.61 1.31 18.99
CA ALA A 6 -15.70 0.56 18.12
C ALA A 6 -14.68 1.46 17.40
N ILE A 7 -15.12 2.60 16.87
CA ILE A 7 -14.25 3.59 16.23
C ILE A 7 -13.25 4.17 17.22
N VAL A 8 -13.71 4.53 18.43
CA VAL A 8 -12.83 5.06 19.48
C VAL A 8 -11.78 4.02 19.88
N ILE A 9 -12.16 2.76 20.09
CA ILE A 9 -11.21 1.69 20.46
C ILE A 9 -10.22 1.42 19.31
N ALA A 10 -10.69 1.32 18.06
CA ALA A 10 -9.82 1.09 16.91
C ALA A 10 -8.84 2.26 16.68
N GLY A 11 -9.33 3.50 16.82
CA GLY A 11 -8.52 4.71 16.73
C GLY A 11 -7.47 4.76 17.83
N LEU A 12 -7.86 4.49 19.07
CA LEU A 12 -6.95 4.47 20.21
C LEU A 12 -5.89 3.38 20.04
N GLY A 13 -6.29 2.15 19.67
CA GLY A 13 -5.35 1.05 19.43
C GLY A 13 -4.34 1.36 18.31
N THR A 14 -4.80 1.96 17.21
CA THR A 14 -3.91 2.37 16.11
C THR A 14 -2.93 3.45 16.56
N TYR A 15 -3.40 4.46 17.28
CA TYR A 15 -2.57 5.54 17.77
C TYR A 15 -1.54 5.04 18.79
N THR A 16 -1.98 4.22 19.75
CA THR A 16 -1.11 3.59 20.76
C THR A 16 -0.06 2.72 20.10
N SER A 17 -0.40 1.93 19.07
CA SER A 17 0.59 1.10 18.35
C SER A 17 1.73 1.94 17.78
N ARG A 18 1.42 3.08 17.15
CA ARG A 18 2.43 4.02 16.64
C ARG A 18 3.20 4.71 17.75
N ALA A 19 2.49 5.18 18.78
CA ALA A 19 3.09 5.90 19.89
C ALA A 19 4.07 5.02 20.68
N LEU A 20 3.74 3.74 20.90
CA LEU A 20 4.61 2.80 21.62
C LEU A 20 5.96 2.66 20.92
N PHE A 21 5.98 2.47 19.60
CA PHE A 21 7.22 2.35 18.85
C PHE A 21 8.03 3.65 18.88
N ILE A 22 7.39 4.80 18.70
CA ILE A 22 8.07 6.10 18.72
C ILE A 22 8.67 6.37 20.11
N LEU A 23 7.89 6.20 21.18
CA LEU A 23 8.34 6.46 22.55
C LEU A 23 9.40 5.46 23.01
N ALA A 24 9.28 4.18 22.63
CA ALA A 24 10.24 3.14 22.97
C ALA A 24 11.59 3.30 22.22
N LEU A 25 11.57 3.85 21.00
CA LEU A 25 12.79 4.15 20.23
C LEU A 25 13.35 5.54 20.50
N ALA A 26 12.58 6.47 21.07
CA ALA A 26 12.97 7.87 21.24
C ALA A 26 14.31 8.09 21.95
N ASN A 27 14.71 7.19 22.86
CA ASN A 27 15.94 7.32 23.65
C ASN A 27 17.02 6.29 23.28
N ARG A 28 16.84 5.49 22.23
CA ARG A 28 17.83 4.51 21.76
C ARG A 28 18.44 4.96 20.43
N ARG A 29 19.78 4.90 20.34
CA ARG A 29 20.47 5.09 19.06
C ARG A 29 20.09 3.95 18.13
N ILE A 30 19.29 4.26 17.11
CA ILE A 30 18.86 3.29 16.11
C ILE A 30 20.10 2.91 15.26
N PRO A 31 20.46 1.61 15.16
CA PRO A 31 21.57 1.18 14.33
C PRO A 31 21.29 1.48 12.86
N HIS A 32 22.32 1.88 12.11
CA HIS A 32 22.18 2.46 10.77
C HIS A 32 21.36 1.59 9.80
N GLY A 33 21.47 0.25 9.88
CA GLY A 33 20.72 -0.67 9.04
C GLY A 33 19.20 -0.65 9.28
N VAL A 34 18.75 -0.38 10.51
CA VAL A 34 17.32 -0.31 10.84
C VAL A 34 16.72 1.00 10.31
N SER A 35 17.45 2.12 10.40
CA SER A 35 16.99 3.41 9.84
C SER A 35 16.78 3.34 8.33
N VAL A 36 17.69 2.67 7.61
CA VAL A 36 17.56 2.46 6.15
C VAL A 36 16.35 1.58 5.84
N ALA A 37 16.14 0.49 6.60
CA ALA A 37 14.97 -0.35 6.42
C ALA A 37 13.65 0.41 6.66
N MET A 38 13.63 1.33 7.63
CA MET A 38 12.46 2.17 7.93
C MET A 38 12.12 3.15 6.80
N GLU A 39 13.11 3.64 6.05
CA GLU A 39 12.90 4.52 4.89
C GLU A 39 12.13 3.79 3.76
N TYR A 40 12.35 2.49 3.60
CA TYR A 40 11.66 1.67 2.60
C TYR A 40 10.29 1.12 3.04
N VAL A 41 9.85 1.40 4.28
CA VAL A 41 8.55 0.91 4.76
C VAL A 41 7.40 1.50 3.95
N GLY A 42 7.44 2.79 3.64
CA GLY A 42 6.40 3.45 2.83
C GLY A 42 6.14 2.75 1.49
N PRO A 43 7.14 2.65 0.59
CA PRO A 43 6.99 1.95 -0.68
C PRO A 43 6.69 0.45 -0.52
N SER A 44 7.22 -0.22 0.51
CA SER A 44 6.93 -1.64 0.77
C SER A 44 5.48 -1.89 1.17
N VAL A 45 4.92 -1.01 2.02
CA VAL A 45 3.51 -1.10 2.43
C VAL A 45 2.58 -0.85 1.25
N LEU A 46 2.91 0.09 0.36
CA LEU A 46 2.14 0.30 -0.87
C LEU A 46 2.15 -0.95 -1.76
N ALA A 47 3.31 -1.60 -1.94
CA ALA A 47 3.40 -2.84 -2.70
C ALA A 47 2.57 -3.98 -2.05
N ALA A 48 2.66 -4.12 -0.73
CA ALA A 48 1.89 -5.12 0.01
C ALA A 48 0.37 -4.87 -0.09
N LEU A 49 -0.07 -3.61 -0.05
CA LEU A 49 -1.49 -3.24 -0.22
C LEU A 49 -1.99 -3.62 -1.62
N VAL A 50 -1.21 -3.35 -2.67
CA VAL A 50 -1.57 -3.77 -4.03
C VAL A 50 -1.73 -5.29 -4.08
N VAL A 51 -0.75 -6.05 -3.56
CA VAL A 51 -0.84 -7.53 -3.54
C VAL A 51 -2.05 -8.01 -2.72
N ALA A 52 -2.32 -7.40 -1.57
CA ALA A 52 -3.45 -7.74 -0.71
C ALA A 52 -4.79 -7.51 -1.42
N LEU A 53 -4.93 -6.42 -2.19
CA LEU A 53 -6.15 -6.14 -2.96
C LEU A 53 -6.39 -7.20 -4.05
N LEU A 54 -5.32 -7.70 -4.69
CA LEU A 54 -5.42 -8.74 -5.71
C LEU A 54 -5.71 -10.13 -5.15
N THR A 55 -5.32 -10.37 -3.91
CA THR A 55 -5.49 -11.66 -3.22
C THR A 55 -6.70 -11.68 -2.32
N ALA A 56 -7.43 -10.56 -2.20
CA ALA A 56 -8.61 -10.45 -1.35
C ALA A 56 -9.74 -11.40 -1.83
N PRO A 57 -10.17 -12.38 -1.02
CA PRO A 57 -11.10 -13.43 -1.44
C PRO A 57 -12.57 -13.00 -1.58
N GLY A 58 -12.84 -11.71 -1.84
CA GLY A 58 -14.19 -11.14 -1.92
C GLY A 58 -14.69 -10.82 -3.33
N GLN A 59 -13.83 -10.85 -4.36
CA GLN A 59 -14.18 -10.49 -5.75
C GLN A 59 -14.44 -11.71 -6.67
N GLY A 60 -14.58 -12.92 -6.12
CA GLY A 60 -15.17 -14.05 -6.87
C GLY A 60 -14.23 -14.86 -7.78
N GLY A 61 -12.91 -14.79 -7.62
CA GLY A 61 -12.00 -15.70 -8.31
C GLY A 61 -10.59 -15.17 -8.46
N LEU A 62 -9.72 -15.99 -9.07
CA LEU A 62 -8.39 -15.59 -9.55
C LEU A 62 -8.47 -14.23 -10.25
N PRO A 63 -7.47 -13.33 -10.06
CA PRO A 63 -7.47 -12.02 -10.69
C PRO A 63 -7.73 -12.17 -12.19
N GLY A 64 -8.70 -11.41 -12.70
CA GLY A 64 -9.11 -11.48 -14.10
C GLY A 64 -7.95 -11.13 -15.03
N ALA A 65 -8.01 -11.57 -16.29
CA ALA A 65 -6.96 -11.25 -17.27
C ALA A 65 -6.67 -9.75 -17.37
N ALA A 66 -7.69 -8.89 -17.18
CA ALA A 66 -7.56 -7.44 -17.16
C ALA A 66 -6.73 -6.92 -15.96
N GLU A 67 -6.92 -7.47 -14.77
CA GLU A 67 -6.15 -7.07 -13.57
C GLU A 67 -4.68 -7.50 -13.70
N LEU A 68 -4.43 -8.70 -14.24
CA LEU A 68 -3.08 -9.20 -14.50
C LEU A 68 -2.34 -8.33 -15.53
N VAL A 69 -3.01 -7.93 -16.60
CA VAL A 69 -2.44 -7.02 -17.61
C VAL A 69 -2.18 -5.63 -17.01
N ALA A 70 -3.12 -5.08 -16.24
CA ALA A 70 -2.93 -3.79 -15.58
C ALA A 70 -1.75 -3.81 -14.60
N LEU A 71 -1.56 -4.90 -13.85
CA LEU A 71 -0.41 -5.10 -12.98
C LEU A 71 0.91 -5.20 -13.72
N LEU A 72 0.94 -5.96 -14.82
CA LEU A 72 2.14 -6.08 -15.64
C LEU A 72 2.55 -4.73 -16.20
N VAL A 73 1.59 -3.97 -16.73
CA VAL A 73 1.85 -2.62 -17.26
C VAL A 73 2.31 -1.67 -16.15
N ALA A 74 1.66 -1.69 -14.99
CA ALA A 74 2.06 -0.88 -13.84
C ALA A 74 3.48 -1.21 -13.37
N THR A 75 3.84 -2.49 -13.30
CA THR A 75 5.17 -2.97 -12.91
C THR A 75 6.24 -2.54 -13.93
N LEU A 76 5.96 -2.69 -15.22
CA LEU A 76 6.84 -2.26 -16.32
C LEU A 76 7.09 -0.75 -16.33
N LEU A 77 6.03 0.04 -16.12
CA LEU A 77 6.14 1.50 -16.01
C LEU A 77 6.91 1.93 -14.76
N ALA A 78 6.64 1.29 -13.62
CA ALA A 78 7.34 1.55 -12.37
C ALA A 78 8.85 1.35 -12.51
N TRP A 79 9.26 0.30 -13.23
CA TRP A 79 10.67 0.02 -13.49
C TRP A 79 11.32 1.05 -14.43
N LYS A 80 10.60 1.52 -15.45
CA LYS A 80 11.16 2.39 -16.48
C LYS A 80 11.26 3.87 -16.07
N THR A 81 10.27 4.38 -15.35
CA THR A 81 10.07 5.84 -15.29
C THR A 81 10.83 6.51 -14.15
N ARG A 82 11.23 5.80 -13.08
CA ARG A 82 11.93 6.35 -11.89
C ARG A 82 11.29 7.60 -11.24
N ASN A 83 10.11 8.04 -11.72
CA ASN A 83 9.35 9.20 -11.31
C ASN A 83 7.92 8.77 -10.94
N HIS A 84 7.66 8.75 -9.64
CA HIS A 84 6.45 8.17 -9.05
C HIS A 84 5.14 8.86 -9.46
N LEU A 85 5.17 10.17 -9.75
CA LEU A 85 3.96 10.89 -10.19
C LEU A 85 3.51 10.45 -11.59
N LEU A 86 4.46 10.33 -12.52
CA LEU A 86 4.17 9.92 -13.90
C LEU A 86 3.69 8.47 -13.96
N THR A 87 4.24 7.59 -13.12
CA THR A 87 3.78 6.19 -13.04
C THR A 87 2.35 6.08 -12.53
N LEU A 88 1.99 6.88 -11.51
CA LEU A 88 0.63 6.89 -10.96
C LEU A 88 -0.38 7.39 -12.00
N ALA A 89 -0.06 8.51 -12.66
CA ALA A 89 -0.94 9.11 -13.66
C ALA A 89 -1.18 8.19 -14.87
N LEU A 90 -0.12 7.55 -15.41
CA LEU A 90 -0.29 6.59 -16.50
C LEU A 90 -1.03 5.33 -16.04
N ALA A 91 -0.74 4.80 -14.86
CA ALA A 91 -1.43 3.60 -14.35
C ALA A 91 -2.93 3.84 -14.21
N MET A 92 -3.34 4.99 -13.68
CA MET A 92 -4.75 5.40 -13.61
C MET A 92 -5.38 5.52 -15.00
N LEU A 93 -4.69 6.14 -15.95
CA LEU A 93 -5.17 6.27 -17.33
C LEU A 93 -5.37 4.90 -18.00
N VAL A 94 -4.41 3.99 -17.85
CA VAL A 94 -4.50 2.63 -18.40
C VAL A 94 -5.62 1.84 -17.75
N PHE A 95 -5.77 1.93 -16.42
CA PHE A 95 -6.86 1.29 -15.69
C PHE A 95 -8.23 1.78 -16.18
N TRP A 96 -8.41 3.09 -16.34
CA TRP A 96 -9.65 3.66 -16.86
C TRP A 96 -9.91 3.30 -18.33
N ALA A 97 -8.88 3.32 -19.17
CA ALA A 97 -9.01 2.95 -20.58
C ALA A 97 -9.40 1.48 -20.75
N LEU A 98 -8.81 0.57 -19.95
CA LEU A 98 -9.17 -0.85 -19.95
C LEU A 98 -10.56 -1.08 -19.36
N GLY A 99 -10.90 -0.41 -18.26
CA GLY A 99 -12.23 -0.52 -17.62
C GLY A 99 -13.36 0.11 -18.44
N ALA A 100 -13.06 0.99 -19.40
CA ALA A 100 -14.06 1.53 -20.33
C ALA A 100 -14.24 0.66 -21.59
N LEU A 101 -13.28 -0.23 -21.89
CA LEU A 101 -13.28 -1.08 -23.09
C LEU A 101 -13.84 -2.49 -22.84
N LEU A 102 -13.84 -2.94 -21.57
CA LEU A 102 -14.37 -4.22 -21.08
C LEU A 102 -15.71 -4.03 -20.36
#